data_AF-V6JGT0-F1
#
_entry.id   AF-V6JGT0-F1
#
_cell.length_a   1.000
_cell.length_b   1.000
_cell.length_c   1.000
_cell.angle_alpha   90.00
_cell.angle_beta   90.00
_cell.angle_gamma   90.00
#
_symmetry.space_group_name_H-M   'P 1'
#
loop_
_entity.id
_entity.type
_entity.pdbx_description
1 polymer ?
#
loop_
_entity_poly.entity_id
_entity_poly.type
_entity_poly.pdbx_seq_one_letter_code
_entity_poly.pdbx_strand_id
1 'polypeptide(L)'
;MTRLIAEQLPRSARLDGDFISRLVVGGRVGALGEPAEEAARQVELCNRNLCTLANNFADAGFTPVIDWVIPDRAQLDFFVSLLPARRVLFVVLAPGSEVCRYRNTIRDPRERFDFDGYDALDAAMRRELGDVGWWFDTAALSPEETVECIVREAGMEAAAGSSRRIAADSEGCDT
;
A
#
# COMPACT_ATOMS: atom_id res chain seq x y z
N MET A 1 2.90 -9.46 6.81
CA MET A 1 1.48 -9.06 6.81
C MET A 1 0.73 -9.54 5.58
N THR A 2 0.97 -9.00 4.38
CA THR A 2 0.14 -9.30 3.19
C THR A 2 0.13 -10.77 2.74
N ARG A 3 1.18 -11.55 3.06
CA ARG A 3 1.19 -13.01 2.82
C ARG A 3 0.14 -13.74 3.65
N LEU A 4 0.10 -13.47 4.95
CA LEU A 4 -0.89 -14.06 5.87
C LEU A 4 -2.32 -13.68 5.46
N ILE A 5 -2.54 -12.43 5.02
CA ILE A 5 -3.83 -12.01 4.47
C ILE A 5 -4.20 -12.83 3.23
N ALA A 6 -3.27 -12.96 2.27
CA ALA A 6 -3.51 -13.71 1.05
C ALA A 6 -3.85 -15.19 1.32
N GLU A 7 -3.19 -15.82 2.30
CA GLU A 7 -3.44 -17.21 2.70
C GLU A 7 -4.83 -17.44 3.31
N GLN A 8 -5.49 -16.39 3.83
CA GLN A 8 -6.85 -16.46 4.40
C GLN A 8 -7.96 -16.20 3.36
N LEU A 9 -7.60 -15.84 2.13
CA LEU A 9 -8.56 -15.55 1.07
C LEU A 9 -8.67 -16.74 0.11
N PRO A 10 -9.88 -17.11 -0.37
CA PRO A 10 -10.08 -18.31 -1.19
C PRO A 10 -9.24 -18.35 -2.47
N ARG A 11 -9.11 -17.19 -3.14
CA ARG A 11 -8.29 -16.99 -4.34
C ARG A 11 -7.67 -15.60 -4.26
N SER A 12 -6.37 -15.53 -4.06
CA SER A 12 -5.66 -14.27 -3.87
C SER A 12 -4.29 -14.26 -4.56
N ALA A 13 -3.76 -13.05 -4.74
CA ALA A 13 -2.40 -12.83 -5.23
C ALA A 13 -1.72 -11.78 -4.34
N ARG A 14 -0.62 -12.14 -3.69
CA ARG A 14 0.24 -11.17 -2.97
C ARG A 14 1.10 -10.43 -3.98
N LEU A 15 1.03 -9.11 -3.96
CA LEU A 15 1.83 -8.21 -4.78
C LEU A 15 2.72 -7.38 -3.87
N ASP A 16 4.02 -7.62 -3.92
CA ASP A 16 5.02 -6.99 -3.06
C ASP A 16 5.80 -5.95 -3.86
N GLY A 17 5.60 -4.67 -3.55
CA GLY A 17 6.22 -3.58 -4.31
C GLY A 17 7.74 -3.53 -4.17
N ASP A 18 8.30 -3.97 -3.03
CA ASP A 18 9.75 -4.08 -2.89
C ASP A 18 10.30 -5.16 -3.82
N PHE A 19 9.59 -6.28 -3.97
CA PHE A 19 9.94 -7.31 -4.94
C PHE A 19 9.84 -6.78 -6.38
N ILE A 20 8.75 -6.11 -6.74
CA ILE A 20 8.57 -5.53 -8.09
C ILE A 20 9.64 -4.49 -8.41
N SER A 21 9.98 -3.61 -7.46
CA SER A 21 11.04 -2.60 -7.65
C SER A 21 12.43 -3.22 -7.92
N ARG A 22 12.69 -4.42 -7.39
CA ARG A 22 13.94 -5.16 -7.58
C ARG A 22 14.03 -5.91 -8.91
N LEU A 23 12.97 -5.93 -9.71
CA LEU A 23 13.03 -6.43 -11.09
C LEU A 23 13.92 -5.55 -11.98
N VAL A 24 14.10 -4.28 -11.61
CA VAL A 24 15.13 -3.42 -12.21
C VAL A 24 16.49 -3.85 -11.65
N VAL A 25 17.29 -4.54 -12.46
CA VAL A 25 18.64 -4.98 -12.08
C VAL A 25 19.69 -3.95 -12.50
N GLY A 26 19.67 -3.53 -13.78
CA GLY A 26 20.55 -2.49 -14.29
C GLY A 26 19.94 -1.09 -14.07
N GLY A 27 20.73 -0.16 -13.52
CA GLY A 27 20.32 1.23 -13.33
C GLY A 27 19.32 1.47 -12.20
N ARG A 28 19.15 0.53 -11.27
CA ARG A 28 18.20 0.65 -10.16
C ARG A 28 18.50 1.84 -9.26
N VAL A 29 17.48 2.65 -8.98
CA VAL A 29 17.49 3.72 -7.98
C VAL A 29 16.29 3.52 -7.06
N GLY A 30 16.53 3.38 -5.76
CA GLY A 30 15.47 3.19 -4.76
C GLY A 30 14.64 4.47 -4.55
N ALA A 31 13.49 4.37 -3.88
CA ALA A 31 12.56 5.49 -3.67
C ALA A 31 13.18 6.72 -2.98
N LEU A 32 14.23 6.52 -2.17
CA LEU A 32 15.02 7.58 -1.51
C LEU A 32 16.46 7.65 -2.05
N GLY A 33 16.68 7.14 -3.26
CA GLY A 33 17.99 7.09 -3.91
C GLY A 33 18.29 8.31 -4.77
N GLU A 34 19.53 8.39 -5.23
CA GLU A 34 20.00 9.44 -6.14
C GLU A 34 20.38 8.84 -7.52
N PRO A 35 20.06 9.53 -8.63
CA PRO A 35 19.40 10.84 -8.71
C PRO A 35 17.91 10.80 -8.35
N ALA A 36 17.42 11.82 -7.63
CA ALA A 36 16.02 11.91 -7.19
C ALA A 36 14.98 11.83 -8.34
N GLU A 37 15.29 12.39 -9.52
CA GLU A 37 14.42 12.27 -10.70
C GLU A 37 14.28 10.80 -11.13
N GLU A 38 15.37 10.05 -11.13
CA GLU A 38 15.36 8.63 -11.48
C GLU A 38 14.62 7.79 -10.45
N ALA A 39 14.81 8.09 -9.16
CA ALA A 39 14.06 7.47 -8.07
C ALA A 39 12.54 7.64 -8.29
N ALA A 40 12.10 8.86 -8.59
CA ALA A 40 10.69 9.17 -8.86
C ALA A 40 10.16 8.40 -10.08
N ARG A 41 10.92 8.35 -11.19
CA ARG A 41 10.54 7.55 -12.38
C ARG A 41 10.39 6.07 -12.06
N GLN A 42 11.29 5.49 -11.26
CA GLN A 42 11.24 4.07 -10.90
C GLN A 42 10.11 3.75 -9.92
N VAL A 43 9.80 4.67 -8.99
CA VAL A 43 8.61 4.56 -8.13
C VAL A 43 7.32 4.60 -8.95
N GLU A 44 7.20 5.55 -9.89
CA GLU A 44 6.04 5.59 -10.79
C GLU A 44 5.90 4.29 -11.60
N LEU A 45 7.01 3.80 -12.17
CA LEU A 45 7.03 2.54 -12.92
C LEU A 45 6.61 1.35 -12.04
N CYS A 46 7.08 1.29 -10.78
CA CYS A 46 6.67 0.27 -9.82
C CYS A 46 5.16 0.32 -9.56
N ASN A 47 4.60 1.50 -9.33
CA ASN A 47 3.15 1.71 -9.12
C ASN A 47 2.34 1.21 -10.32
N ARG A 48 2.76 1.56 -11.55
CA ARG A 48 2.12 1.08 -12.79
C ARG A 48 2.15 -0.43 -12.91
N ASN A 49 3.30 -1.06 -12.63
CA ASN A 49 3.46 -2.50 -12.69
C ASN A 49 2.58 -3.22 -11.66
N LEU A 50 2.56 -2.73 -10.41
CA LEU A 50 1.70 -3.26 -9.36
C LEU A 50 0.22 -3.19 -9.75
N CYS A 51 -0.26 -2.05 -10.24
CA CYS A 51 -1.65 -1.87 -10.64
C CYS A 51 -2.01 -2.75 -11.85
N THR A 52 -1.10 -2.88 -12.81
CA THR A 52 -1.29 -3.75 -13.99
C THR A 52 -1.42 -5.22 -13.57
N LEU A 53 -0.54 -5.70 -12.68
CA LEU A 53 -0.64 -7.05 -12.12
C LEU A 53 -1.94 -7.24 -11.33
N ALA A 54 -2.30 -6.27 -10.49
CA ALA A 54 -3.53 -6.31 -9.71
C ALA A 54 -4.76 -6.44 -10.61
N ASN A 55 -4.84 -5.64 -11.68
CA ASN A 55 -5.92 -5.75 -12.65
C ASN A 55 -5.96 -7.15 -13.31
N ASN A 56 -4.81 -7.66 -13.76
CA ASN A 56 -4.75 -8.97 -14.40
C ASN A 56 -5.22 -10.10 -13.46
N PHE A 57 -4.76 -10.11 -12.21
CA PHE A 57 -5.20 -11.08 -11.21
C PHE A 57 -6.69 -10.95 -10.88
N ALA A 58 -7.18 -9.71 -10.75
CA ALA A 58 -8.59 -9.44 -10.50
C ALA A 58 -9.48 -9.92 -11.66
N ASP A 59 -9.08 -9.70 -12.91
CA ASP A 59 -9.78 -10.20 -14.10
C ASP A 59 -9.79 -11.74 -14.18
N ALA A 60 -8.75 -12.39 -13.66
CA ALA A 60 -8.68 -13.84 -13.51
C ALA A 60 -9.45 -14.38 -12.29
N GLY A 61 -10.11 -13.51 -11.51
CA GLY A 61 -10.92 -13.87 -10.34
C GLY A 61 -10.13 -14.14 -9.06
N PHE A 62 -8.93 -13.55 -8.93
CA PHE A 62 -8.15 -13.51 -7.69
C PHE A 62 -8.32 -12.15 -7.00
N THR A 63 -8.25 -12.13 -5.67
CA THR A 63 -8.18 -10.88 -4.89
C THR A 63 -6.72 -10.44 -4.75
N PRO A 64 -6.29 -9.33 -5.38
CA PRO A 64 -4.94 -8.83 -5.21
C PRO A 64 -4.77 -8.21 -3.81
N VAL A 65 -3.67 -8.52 -3.14
CA VAL A 65 -3.26 -7.92 -1.86
C VAL A 65 -1.91 -7.24 -2.08
N ILE A 66 -1.91 -5.90 -2.11
CA ILE A 66 -0.73 -5.09 -2.42
C ILE A 66 -0.03 -4.66 -1.12
N ASP A 67 1.28 -4.86 -1.07
CA ASP A 67 2.19 -4.39 -0.01
C ASP A 67 3.08 -3.30 -0.58
N TRP A 68 2.77 -2.04 -0.27
CA TRP A 68 3.51 -0.90 -0.80
C TRP A 68 3.29 0.35 0.06
N VAL A 69 4.30 1.22 0.10
CA VAL A 69 4.22 2.51 0.79
C VAL A 69 3.59 3.54 -0.15
N ILE A 70 2.52 4.19 0.30
CA ILE A 70 1.87 5.33 -0.35
C ILE A 70 2.02 6.53 0.60
N PRO A 71 2.98 7.45 0.37
CA PRO A 71 3.38 8.44 1.35
C PRO A 71 2.49 9.70 1.35
N ASP A 72 1.75 9.93 0.26
CA ASP A 72 1.01 11.17 0.05
C ASP A 72 -0.25 10.95 -0.80
N ARG A 73 -1.09 12.00 -0.86
CA ARG A 73 -2.36 11.96 -1.58
C ARG A 73 -2.18 11.85 -3.09
N ALA A 74 -1.19 12.53 -3.65
CA ALA A 74 -0.94 12.52 -5.09
C ALA A 74 -0.61 11.10 -5.60
N GLN A 75 0.21 10.36 -4.84
CA GLN A 75 0.52 8.98 -5.17
C GLN A 75 -0.69 8.06 -4.97
N LEU A 76 -1.50 8.25 -3.92
CA LEU A 76 -2.73 7.48 -3.74
C LEU A 76 -3.69 7.67 -4.91
N ASP A 77 -3.95 8.92 -5.30
CA ASP A 77 -4.86 9.25 -6.40
C ASP A 77 -4.35 8.66 -7.73
N PHE A 78 -3.04 8.76 -7.98
CA PHE A 78 -2.42 8.10 -9.12
C PHE A 78 -2.62 6.58 -9.07
N PHE A 79 -2.36 5.93 -7.93
CA PHE A 79 -2.49 4.49 -7.77
C PHE A 79 -3.93 4.01 -7.99
N VAL A 80 -4.92 4.72 -7.43
CA VAL A 80 -6.34 4.41 -7.60
C VAL A 80 -6.80 4.65 -9.04
N SER A 81 -6.29 5.69 -9.72
CA SER A 81 -6.60 5.95 -11.14
C SER A 81 -6.23 4.78 -12.07
N LEU A 82 -5.22 3.99 -11.69
CA LEU A 82 -4.74 2.82 -12.43
C LEU A 82 -5.53 1.53 -12.11
N LEU A 83 -6.48 1.57 -11.18
CA LEU A 83 -7.33 0.46 -10.78
C LEU A 83 -8.81 0.73 -11.11
N PRO A 84 -9.15 1.12 -12.36
CA PRO A 84 -10.52 1.49 -12.69
C PRO A 84 -11.47 0.30 -12.54
N ALA A 85 -12.70 0.59 -12.11
CA ALA A 85 -13.76 -0.40 -11.86
C ALA A 85 -13.47 -1.43 -10.76
N ARG A 86 -12.40 -1.24 -9.96
CA ARG A 86 -12.11 -2.09 -8.80
C ARG A 86 -12.66 -1.48 -7.51
N ARG A 87 -13.10 -2.34 -6.60
CA ARG A 87 -13.29 -1.98 -5.19
C ARG A 87 -11.92 -2.04 -4.52
N VAL A 88 -11.44 -0.92 -4.01
CA VAL A 88 -10.15 -0.81 -3.32
C VAL A 88 -10.40 -0.56 -1.84
N LEU A 89 -9.96 -1.49 -1.01
CA LEU A 89 -9.84 -1.27 0.43
C LEU A 89 -8.43 -0.76 0.72
N PHE A 90 -8.30 0.54 0.98
CA PHE A 90 -7.03 1.14 1.38
C PHE A 90 -6.88 1.06 2.90
N VAL A 91 -5.85 0.36 3.37
CA VAL A 91 -5.55 0.16 4.80
C VAL A 91 -4.18 0.73 5.10
N VAL A 92 -4.11 1.67 6.04
CA VAL A 92 -2.86 2.20 6.57
C VAL A 92 -2.58 1.53 7.90
N LEU A 93 -1.52 0.73 7.99
CA LEU A 93 -1.06 0.18 9.27
C LEU A 93 -0.31 1.28 10.02
N ALA A 94 -0.91 1.77 11.11
CA ALA A 94 -0.47 2.97 11.82
C ALA A 94 -0.07 2.69 13.28
N PRO A 95 0.92 1.81 13.56
CA PRO A 95 1.34 1.47 14.93
C PRO A 95 2.14 2.60 15.64
N GLY A 96 2.39 3.72 14.95
CA GLY A 96 3.24 4.80 15.44
C GLY A 96 4.73 4.60 15.12
N SER A 97 5.46 5.71 15.05
CA SER A 97 6.86 5.75 14.60
C SER A 97 7.82 4.98 15.52
N GLU A 98 7.62 5.03 16.84
CA GLU A 98 8.43 4.29 17.81
C GLU A 98 8.30 2.77 17.62
N VAL A 99 7.07 2.28 17.46
CA VAL A 99 6.81 0.85 17.22
C VAL A 99 7.35 0.42 15.85
N CYS A 100 7.22 1.27 14.83
CA CYS A 100 7.83 1.02 13.51
C CYS A 100 9.36 0.86 13.62
N ARG A 101 10.04 1.76 14.33
CA ARG A 101 11.49 1.67 14.58
C ARG A 101 11.84 0.39 15.31
N TYR A 102 11.17 0.10 16.43
CA TYR A 102 11.41 -1.11 17.20
C TYR A 102 11.19 -2.39 16.37
N ARG A 103 10.09 -2.48 15.61
CA ARG A 103 9.83 -3.63 14.73
C ARG A 103 10.89 -3.77 13.64
N ASN A 104 11.43 -2.67 13.12
CA ASN A 104 12.51 -2.71 12.15
C ASN A 104 13.80 -3.31 12.74
N THR A 105 14.15 -3.03 14.00
CA THR A 105 15.39 -3.55 14.61
C THR A 105 15.38 -5.06 14.85
N ILE A 106 14.21 -5.67 14.98
CA ILE A 106 14.05 -7.11 15.21
C ILE A 106 13.77 -7.92 13.94
N ARG A 107 13.55 -7.26 12.79
CA ARG A 107 13.38 -7.93 11.50
C ARG A 107 14.66 -8.63 11.04
N ASP A 108 14.49 -9.60 10.14
CA ASP A 108 15.60 -10.14 9.37
C ASP A 108 16.36 -8.97 8.71
N PRO A 109 17.70 -8.92 8.78
CA PRO A 109 18.48 -7.82 8.22
C PRO A 109 18.16 -7.48 6.77
N ARG A 110 17.72 -8.46 5.96
CA ARG A 110 17.37 -8.26 4.55
C ARG A 110 16.01 -7.58 4.35
N GLU A 111 15.17 -7.56 5.39
CA GLU A 111 13.84 -6.94 5.41
C GLU A 111 13.82 -5.61 6.18
N ARG A 112 14.98 -5.18 6.69
CA ARG A 112 15.11 -3.88 7.35
C ARG A 112 15.13 -2.78 6.32
N PHE A 113 14.50 -1.67 6.69
CA PHE A 113 14.55 -0.43 5.92
C PHE A 113 14.89 0.71 6.87
N ASP A 114 16.17 1.11 6.84
CA ASP A 114 16.68 2.16 7.71
C ASP A 114 16.50 3.52 7.04
N PHE A 115 15.75 4.42 7.68
CA PHE A 115 15.61 5.82 7.29
C PHE A 115 15.32 6.68 8.52
N ASP A 116 15.78 7.93 8.54
CA ASP A 116 15.62 8.79 9.72
C ASP A 116 14.29 9.56 9.76
N GLY A 117 13.48 9.45 8.70
CA GLY A 117 12.28 10.27 8.49
C GLY A 117 10.98 9.73 9.09
N TYR A 118 11.00 8.76 10.03
CA TYR A 118 9.77 8.09 10.51
C TYR A 118 8.70 9.07 11.00
N ASP A 119 9.07 10.04 11.83
CA ASP A 119 8.11 11.00 12.41
C ASP A 119 7.58 11.97 11.35
N ALA A 120 8.46 12.43 10.46
CA ALA A 120 8.09 13.32 9.36
C ALA A 120 7.14 12.63 8.38
N LEU A 121 7.39 11.35 8.07
CA LEU A 121 6.54 10.54 7.21
C LEU A 121 5.18 10.28 7.85
N ASP A 122 5.13 9.84 9.11
CA ASP A 122 3.86 9.61 9.83
C ASP A 122 3.01 10.89 9.90
N ALA A 123 3.63 12.02 10.25
CA ALA A 123 2.94 13.30 10.30
C ALA A 123 2.43 13.76 8.93
N ALA A 124 3.22 13.58 7.86
CA ALA A 124 2.81 13.91 6.49
C ALA A 124 1.66 13.02 6.02
N MET A 125 1.78 11.70 6.20
CA MET A 125 0.72 10.75 5.85
C MET A 125 -0.56 11.03 6.62
N ARG A 126 -0.51 11.31 7.93
CA ARG A 126 -1.72 11.65 8.71
C ARG A 126 -2.37 12.93 8.23
N ARG A 127 -1.58 13.95 7.87
CA ARG A 127 -2.08 15.21 7.35
C ARG A 127 -2.79 15.03 6.00
N GLU A 128 -2.24 14.21 5.12
CA GLU A 128 -2.71 14.12 3.72
C GLU A 128 -3.65 12.96 3.45
N LEU A 129 -3.56 11.90 4.25
CA LEU A 129 -4.31 10.66 4.05
C LEU A 129 -5.22 10.32 5.24
N GLY A 130 -5.23 11.13 6.31
CA GLY A 130 -5.94 10.84 7.56
C GLY A 130 -7.47 10.70 7.45
N ASP A 131 -8.04 11.21 6.37
CA ASP A 131 -9.47 11.17 6.05
C ASP A 131 -9.84 10.11 4.99
N VAL A 132 -8.85 9.37 4.47
CA VAL A 132 -9.05 8.34 3.44
C VAL A 132 -8.63 6.95 3.91
N GLY A 133 -9.39 5.94 3.49
CA GLY A 133 -9.16 4.54 3.84
C GLY A 133 -9.37 4.23 5.32
N TRP A 134 -8.82 3.11 5.76
CA TRP A 134 -8.87 2.66 7.14
C TRP A 134 -7.48 2.76 7.79
N TRP A 135 -7.36 3.69 8.73
CA TRP A 135 -6.19 3.83 9.59
C TRP A 135 -6.29 2.85 10.75
N PHE A 136 -5.50 1.79 10.68
CA PHE A 136 -5.54 0.70 11.63
C PHE A 136 -4.33 0.76 12.56
N ASP A 137 -4.56 1.12 13.82
CA ASP A 137 -3.53 1.02 14.85
C ASP A 137 -3.24 -0.46 15.16
N THR A 138 -2.00 -0.85 14.90
CA THR A 138 -1.52 -2.22 15.09
C THR A 138 -0.40 -2.29 16.12
N ALA A 139 -0.22 -1.25 16.95
CA ALA A 139 0.88 -1.15 17.91
C ALA A 139 0.91 -2.32 18.87
N ALA A 140 -0.25 -2.66 19.44
CA ALA A 140 -0.42 -3.72 20.42
C ALA A 140 -0.81 -5.09 19.82
N LEU A 141 -0.97 -5.19 18.50
CA LEU A 141 -1.44 -6.41 17.84
C LEU A 141 -0.29 -7.26 17.33
N SER A 142 -0.46 -8.58 17.45
CA SER A 142 0.33 -9.56 16.71
C SER A 142 0.03 -9.52 15.21
N PRO A 143 0.91 -10.08 14.36
CA PRO A 143 0.63 -10.24 12.94
C PRO A 143 -0.69 -10.99 12.67
N GLU A 144 -0.97 -12.04 13.42
CA GLU A 144 -2.15 -12.90 13.25
C GLU A 144 -3.45 -12.14 13.61
N GLU A 145 -3.48 -11.46 14.76
CA GLU A 145 -4.62 -10.63 15.17
C GLU A 145 -4.88 -9.49 14.17
N THR A 146 -3.80 -8.89 13.66
CA THR A 146 -3.89 -7.85 12.63
C THR A 146 -4.51 -8.39 11.34
N VAL A 147 -4.10 -9.58 10.89
CA VAL A 147 -4.66 -10.24 9.69
C VAL A 147 -6.14 -10.55 9.88
N GLU A 148 -6.52 -11.12 11.02
CA GLU A 148 -7.91 -11.44 11.33
C GLU A 148 -8.81 -10.19 11.24
N CYS A 149 -8.36 -9.08 11.83
CA CYS A 149 -9.08 -7.80 11.75
C CYS A 149 -9.25 -7.32 10.31
N ILE A 150 -8.19 -7.40 9.49
CA ILE A 150 -8.23 -6.95 8.09
C ILE A 150 -9.15 -7.81 7.23
N VAL A 151 -9.08 -9.13 7.37
CA VAL A 151 -9.93 -10.05 6.61
C VAL A 151 -11.40 -9.86 6.99
N ARG A 152 -11.69 -9.66 8.28
CA ARG A 152 -13.04 -9.36 8.76
C ARG A 152 -13.56 -8.05 8.17
N GLU A 153 -12.76 -6.99 8.20
CA GLU A 153 -13.14 -5.69 7.62
C GLU A 153 -13.41 -5.81 6.12
N ALA A 154 -12.51 -6.47 5.37
CA ALA A 154 -12.68 -6.69 3.94
C ALA A 154 -13.95 -7.50 3.62
N GLY A 155 -14.27 -8.51 4.43
CA GLY A 155 -15.50 -9.30 4.31
C GLY A 155 -16.77 -8.47 4.56
N MET A 156 -16.75 -7.58 5.57
CA MET A 156 -17.86 -6.67 5.84
C MET A 156 -18.07 -5.67 4.70
N GLU A 157 -17.00 -5.08 4.15
CA GLU A 157 -17.06 -4.16 3.01
C GLU A 157 -17.55 -4.84 1.72
N ALA A 158 -17.14 -6.09 1.50
CA ALA A 158 -17.66 -6.91 0.40
C ALA A 158 -19.17 -7.17 0.54
N ALA A 159 -19.63 -7.52 1.75
CA ALA A 159 -21.04 -7.76 2.06
C ALA A 159 -21.88 -6.47 2.05
N ALA A 160 -21.31 -5.32 2.42
CA ALA A 160 -22.01 -4.05 2.54
C ALA A 160 -22.40 -3.43 1.18
N GLY A 161 -21.90 -3.94 0.06
CA GLY A 161 -22.55 -3.75 -1.25
C GLY A 161 -22.68 -2.32 -1.80
N SER A 162 -22.32 -1.24 -1.10
CA SER A 162 -22.39 0.15 -1.60
C SER A 162 -21.80 1.16 -0.60
N SER A 163 -20.94 2.09 -1.07
CA SER A 163 -20.87 3.51 -0.63
C SER A 163 -19.51 4.14 -0.27
N ARG A 164 -18.34 3.48 -0.31
CA ARG A 164 -17.06 4.21 -0.27
C ARG A 164 -16.15 3.84 -1.42
N ARG A 165 -16.40 4.46 -2.58
CA ARG A 165 -15.29 4.73 -3.49
C ARG A 165 -14.42 5.75 -2.78
N ILE A 166 -13.10 5.54 -2.76
CA ILE A 166 -12.17 6.65 -2.57
C ILE A 166 -12.52 7.60 -3.71
N ALA A 167 -13.17 8.72 -3.39
CA ALA A 167 -13.58 9.71 -4.37
C ALA A 167 -12.29 10.31 -4.95
N ALA A 168 -11.95 9.88 -6.17
CA ALA A 168 -11.13 10.68 -7.05
C ALA A 168 -12.04 11.80 -7.54
N ASP A 169 -12.02 12.95 -6.87
CA ASP A 169 -12.60 14.16 -7.40
C ASP A 169 -11.76 14.57 -8.61
N SER A 170 -12.11 14.03 -9.77
CA SER A 170 -11.70 14.58 -11.06
C SER A 170 -12.64 15.73 -11.39
N GLU A 171 -12.38 16.92 -10.85
CA GLU A 171 -12.90 18.14 -11.47
C GLU A 171 -11.99 18.50 -12.63
N GLY A 172 -12.39 18.03 -13.81
CA GLY A 172 -11.98 18.59 -15.09
C GLY A 172 -13.04 19.56 -15.61
N CYS A 173 -12.54 20.63 -16.21
CA CYS A 173 -13.22 21.53 -17.16
C CYS A 173 -14.14 22.61 -16.57
N ASP A 174 -13.58 23.81 -16.38
CA ASP A 174 -14.09 25.02 -17.07
C ASP A 174 -13.11 26.19 -16.91
N THR A 175 -12.36 26.50 -17.97
CA THR A 175 -12.31 27.80 -18.69
C THR A 175 -11.20 27.81 -19.74
#